data_AF-A0A942IMR9-F1
#
_entry.id   AF-A0A942IMR9-F1
#
_cell.length_a   1.000
_cell.length_b   1.000
_cell.length_c   1.000
_cell.angle_alpha   90.00
_cell.angle_beta   90.00
_cell.angle_gamma   90.00
#
_symmetry.space_group_name_H-M   'P 1'
#
loop_
_entity.id
_entity.type
_entity.pdbx_description
1 polymer ?
#
loop_
_entity_poly.entity_id
_entity_poly.type
_entity_poly.pdbx_seq_one_letter_code
_entity_poly.pdbx_strand_id
1 'polypeptide(L)'
;EEKNRIGYALGDFENDKLLCETAHFALSEHVRPQDTIGILSYLALNPLGRDIWIKCMKTNWQTMLNRYGDGGHSLGRLLEILKNSPEKKHLDFYKTFFKNRPAPGAARSIEQAKERIEANVLWLKRDAKALDKFLKRSNL
;
A
#
# COMPACT_ATOMS: atom_id res chain seq x y z
N GLU A 1 15.07 0.06 -17.43
CA GLU A 1 15.00 1.24 -16.54
C GLU A 1 13.78 2.11 -16.87
N GLU A 2 13.67 2.63 -18.09
CA GLU A 2 12.57 3.54 -18.48
C GLU A 2 11.16 2.95 -18.32
N LYS A 3 10.95 1.68 -18.70
CA LYS A 3 9.65 1.01 -18.51
C LYS A 3 9.20 0.97 -17.06
N ASN A 4 10.13 0.79 -16.12
CA ASN A 4 9.81 0.73 -14.69
C ASN A 4 9.51 2.14 -14.16
N ARG A 5 10.26 3.16 -14.60
CA ARG A 5 9.97 4.57 -14.26
C ARG A 5 8.58 4.99 -14.71
N ILE A 6 8.22 4.68 -15.97
CA ILE A 6 6.89 4.96 -16.51
C ILE A 6 5.83 4.19 -15.72
N GLY A 7 6.07 2.90 -15.43
CA GLY A 7 5.15 2.10 -14.63
C GLY A 7 4.91 2.66 -13.23
N TYR A 8 5.92 3.25 -12.60
CA TYR A 8 5.78 3.87 -11.28
C TYR A 8 4.97 5.17 -11.33
N ALA A 9 5.17 5.97 -12.37
CA ALA A 9 4.39 7.21 -12.57
C ALA A 9 2.88 6.96 -12.73
N LEU A 10 2.46 5.76 -13.13
CA LEU A 10 1.04 5.37 -13.17
C LEU A 10 0.40 5.32 -11.76
N GLY A 11 1.21 5.23 -10.70
CA GLY A 11 0.74 5.33 -9.32
C GLY A 11 0.41 6.76 -8.89
N ASP A 12 0.85 7.78 -9.64
CA ASP A 12 0.72 9.19 -9.25
C ASP A 12 -0.56 9.86 -9.79
N PHE A 13 -1.42 9.14 -10.50
CA PHE A 13 -2.68 9.71 -10.99
C PHE A 13 -3.57 10.21 -9.84
N GLU A 14 -4.24 11.34 -10.06
CA GLU A 14 -5.27 11.88 -9.15
C GLU A 14 -6.69 11.40 -9.52
N ASN A 15 -6.79 10.37 -10.36
CA ASN A 15 -8.06 9.85 -10.87
C ASN A 15 -8.24 8.38 -10.48
N ASP A 16 -9.27 8.09 -9.70
CA ASP A 16 -9.57 6.75 -9.20
C ASP A 16 -9.71 5.70 -10.30
N LYS A 17 -10.30 6.06 -11.45
CA LYS A 17 -10.43 5.14 -12.58
C LYS A 17 -9.06 4.77 -13.14
N LEU A 18 -8.18 5.76 -13.35
CA LEU A 18 -6.82 5.50 -13.83
C LEU A 18 -6.00 4.71 -12.82
N LEU A 19 -6.12 4.98 -11.52
CA LEU A 19 -5.46 4.20 -10.47
C LEU A 19 -5.96 2.74 -10.43
N CYS A 20 -7.25 2.52 -10.68
CA CYS A 20 -7.82 1.18 -10.83
C CYS A 20 -7.25 0.45 -12.05
N GLU A 21 -7.17 1.13 -13.21
CA GLU A 21 -6.53 0.59 -14.41
C GLU A 21 -5.03 0.31 -14.18
N THR A 22 -4.33 1.13 -13.40
CA THR A 22 -2.93 0.87 -12.98
C THR A 22 -2.82 -0.45 -12.22
N ALA A 23 -3.76 -0.74 -11.31
CA ALA A 23 -3.78 -2.00 -10.57
C ALA A 23 -4.02 -3.21 -11.48
N HIS A 24 -4.93 -3.09 -12.45
CA HIS A 24 -5.18 -4.12 -13.46
C HIS A 24 -3.97 -4.34 -14.37
N PHE A 25 -3.39 -3.26 -14.87
CA PHE A 25 -2.20 -3.28 -15.72
C PHE A 25 -1.03 -3.98 -15.03
N ALA A 26 -0.78 -3.66 -13.75
CA ALA A 26 0.30 -4.27 -12.96
C ALA A 26 0.19 -5.80 -12.85
N LEU A 27 -1.00 -6.35 -12.97
CA LEU A 27 -1.30 -7.78 -12.87
C LEU A 27 -1.48 -8.48 -14.23
N SER A 28 -1.59 -7.71 -15.31
CA SER A 28 -1.78 -8.20 -16.67
C SER A 28 -0.54 -8.94 -17.21
N GLU A 29 -0.72 -9.63 -18.33
CA GLU A 29 0.37 -10.28 -19.07
C GLU A 29 1.41 -9.30 -19.64
N HIS A 30 1.07 -8.01 -19.74
CA HIS A 30 1.97 -6.96 -20.22
C HIS A 30 3.04 -6.56 -19.18
N VAL A 31 2.86 -6.95 -17.91
CA VAL A 31 3.78 -6.64 -16.82
C VAL A 31 4.40 -7.94 -16.30
N ARG A 32 5.73 -7.99 -16.29
CA ARG A 32 6.45 -9.15 -15.75
C ARG A 32 6.25 -9.22 -14.23
N PRO A 33 6.11 -10.43 -13.65
CA PRO A 33 5.88 -10.59 -12.21
C PRO A 33 6.86 -9.81 -11.31
N GLN A 34 8.14 -9.75 -11.66
CA GLN A 34 9.13 -9.00 -10.88
C GLN A 34 8.90 -7.47 -10.86
N ASP A 35 8.24 -6.93 -11.88
CA ASP A 35 7.97 -5.49 -12.01
C ASP A 35 6.63 -5.09 -11.34
N THR A 36 5.68 -6.04 -11.19
CA THR A 36 4.38 -5.84 -10.54
C THR A 36 4.50 -5.19 -9.15
N ILE A 37 5.47 -5.66 -8.34
CA ILE A 37 5.66 -5.18 -6.96
C ILE A 37 5.93 -3.68 -6.92
N GLY A 38 6.73 -3.17 -7.86
CA GLY A 38 7.07 -1.76 -7.94
C GLY A 38 5.86 -0.91 -8.28
N ILE A 39 5.11 -1.26 -9.33
CA ILE A 39 3.92 -0.52 -9.75
C ILE A 39 2.87 -0.49 -8.62
N LEU A 40 2.58 -1.64 -8.00
CA LEU A 40 1.62 -1.69 -6.89
C LEU A 40 2.12 -0.93 -5.64
N SER A 41 3.43 -0.84 -5.42
CA SER A 41 3.98 -0.05 -4.32
C SER A 41 3.75 1.45 -4.52
N TYR A 42 3.94 1.97 -5.74
CA TYR A 42 3.63 3.38 -6.03
C TYR A 42 2.14 3.68 -5.94
N LEU A 43 1.29 2.77 -6.42
CA LEU A 43 -0.15 2.86 -6.21
C LEU A 43 -0.53 2.97 -4.71
N ALA A 44 0.13 2.21 -3.83
CA ALA A 44 -0.14 2.25 -2.39
C ALA A 44 0.41 3.51 -1.69
N LEU A 45 1.43 4.15 -2.25
CA LEU A 45 1.97 5.41 -1.73
C LEU A 45 0.99 6.57 -1.97
N ASN A 46 0.28 6.54 -3.09
CA ASN A 46 -0.77 7.51 -3.40
C ASN A 46 -1.97 7.38 -2.42
N PRO A 47 -2.36 8.46 -1.72
CA PRO A 47 -3.50 8.44 -0.79
C PRO A 47 -4.80 7.92 -1.41
N LEU A 48 -5.13 8.28 -2.66
CA LEU A 48 -6.31 7.81 -3.38
C LEU A 48 -6.16 6.34 -3.81
N GLY A 49 -4.93 5.90 -4.04
CA GLY A 49 -4.61 4.54 -4.47
C GLY A 49 -4.62 3.49 -3.36
N ARG A 50 -4.59 3.88 -2.08
CA ARG A 50 -4.53 2.95 -0.93
C ARG A 50 -5.71 2.00 -0.85
N ASP A 51 -6.93 2.50 -1.00
CA ASP A 51 -8.13 1.67 -0.96
C ASP A 51 -8.20 0.71 -2.17
N ILE A 52 -7.78 1.20 -3.34
CA ILE A 52 -7.68 0.43 -4.58
C ILE A 52 -6.65 -0.69 -4.40
N TRP A 53 -5.50 -0.37 -3.83
CA TRP A 53 -4.45 -1.34 -3.52
C TRP A 53 -4.96 -2.40 -2.54
N ILE A 54 -5.65 -2.02 -1.46
CA ILE A 54 -6.24 -2.98 -0.51
C ILE A 54 -7.22 -3.90 -1.22
N LYS A 55 -8.11 -3.36 -2.07
CA LYS A 55 -9.05 -4.15 -2.86
C LYS A 55 -8.30 -5.12 -3.78
N CYS A 56 -7.26 -4.65 -4.47
CA CYS A 56 -6.41 -5.46 -5.32
C CYS A 56 -5.77 -6.62 -4.55
N MET A 57 -5.20 -6.35 -3.37
CA MET A 57 -4.60 -7.38 -2.51
C MET A 57 -5.62 -8.40 -2.03
N LYS A 58 -6.84 -7.96 -1.65
CA LYS A 58 -7.93 -8.86 -1.24
C LYS A 58 -8.37 -9.77 -2.38
N THR A 59 -8.59 -9.20 -3.56
CA THR A 59 -9.07 -9.93 -4.74
C THR A 59 -8.03 -10.89 -5.30
N ASN A 60 -6.75 -10.49 -5.29
CA ASN A 60 -5.68 -11.23 -5.97
C ASN A 60 -4.73 -11.93 -5.00
N TRP A 61 -5.16 -12.17 -3.76
CA TRP A 61 -4.29 -12.67 -2.70
C TRP A 61 -3.58 -13.98 -3.06
N GLN A 62 -4.31 -14.94 -3.64
CA GLN A 62 -3.71 -16.22 -4.04
C GLN A 62 -2.63 -16.02 -5.11
N THR A 63 -2.84 -15.11 -6.06
CA THR A 63 -1.83 -14.74 -7.06
C THR A 63 -0.59 -14.14 -6.40
N MET A 64 -0.76 -13.30 -5.37
CA MET A 64 0.36 -12.71 -4.63
C MET A 64 1.16 -13.77 -3.87
N LEU A 65 0.48 -14.72 -3.22
CA LEU A 65 1.14 -15.84 -2.55
C LEU A 65 1.88 -16.73 -3.55
N ASN A 66 1.24 -17.11 -4.64
CA ASN A 66 1.86 -18.00 -5.64
C ASN A 66 3.09 -17.36 -6.29
N ARG A 67 3.09 -16.04 -6.52
CA ARG A 67 4.22 -15.34 -7.17
C ARG A 67 5.33 -14.95 -6.21
N TYR A 68 5.01 -14.64 -4.95
CA TYR A 68 5.93 -13.95 -4.04
C TYR A 68 5.99 -14.53 -2.61
N GLY A 69 5.22 -15.59 -2.32
CA GLY A 69 4.99 -16.12 -0.97
C GLY A 69 6.09 -17.03 -0.42
N ASP A 70 6.96 -17.59 -1.28
CA ASP A 70 7.98 -18.60 -0.92
C ASP A 70 9.20 -18.05 -0.14
N GLY A 71 9.03 -16.95 0.60
CA GLY A 71 10.03 -16.46 1.56
C GLY A 71 11.03 -15.44 1.00
N GLY A 72 10.79 -14.87 -0.19
CA GLY A 72 11.53 -13.71 -0.68
C GLY A 72 11.12 -12.39 -0.01
N HIS A 73 11.90 -11.33 -0.22
CA HIS A 73 11.60 -9.99 0.34
C HIS A 73 10.45 -9.26 -0.39
N SER A 74 9.98 -9.77 -1.53
CA SER A 74 9.03 -9.07 -2.40
C SER A 74 7.65 -8.89 -1.77
N LEU A 75 7.04 -9.97 -1.25
CA LEU A 75 5.72 -9.88 -0.61
C LEU A 75 5.78 -9.05 0.66
N GLY A 76 6.83 -9.24 1.48
CA GLY A 76 7.07 -8.42 2.67
C GLY A 76 7.16 -6.94 2.35
N ARG A 77 7.97 -6.55 1.35
CA ARG A 77 8.11 -5.16 0.90
C ARG A 77 6.78 -4.57 0.40
N LEU A 78 6.04 -5.34 -0.40
CA LEU A 78 4.73 -4.93 -0.90
C LEU A 78 3.76 -4.70 0.26
N LEU A 79 3.71 -5.60 1.24
CA LEU A 79 2.83 -5.46 2.40
C LEU A 79 3.32 -4.41 3.40
N GLU A 80 4.59 -4.08 3.43
CA GLU A 80 5.11 -3.05 4.33
C GLU A 80 4.76 -1.63 3.84
N ILE A 81 4.56 -1.44 2.53
CA ILE A 81 4.44 -0.09 1.93
C ILE A 81 3.29 0.74 2.50
N LEU A 82 2.18 0.10 2.88
CA LEU A 82 1.00 0.78 3.41
C LEU A 82 1.21 1.32 4.83
N LYS A 83 2.38 1.05 5.45
CA LYS A 83 2.76 1.57 6.77
C LYS A 83 2.68 3.08 6.91
N ASN A 84 2.72 3.82 5.80
CA ASN A 84 2.66 5.28 5.77
C ASN A 84 1.23 5.84 5.91
N SER A 85 0.22 4.97 5.90
CA SER A 85 -1.16 5.39 6.10
C SER A 85 -1.40 5.87 7.54
N PRO A 86 -2.13 6.99 7.74
CA PRO A 86 -2.65 7.40 9.04
C PRO A 86 -4.13 7.03 9.25
N GLU A 87 -4.74 6.25 8.35
CA GLU A 87 -6.18 5.95 8.38
C GLU A 87 -6.51 4.67 9.14
N LYS A 88 -7.50 4.74 10.04
CA LYS A 88 -7.94 3.61 10.87
C LYS A 88 -8.43 2.42 10.03
N LYS A 89 -9.13 2.65 8.92
CA LYS A 89 -9.62 1.56 8.04
C LYS A 89 -8.48 0.70 7.49
N HIS A 90 -7.30 1.29 7.26
CA HIS A 90 -6.13 0.54 6.79
C HIS A 90 -5.55 -0.31 7.92
N LEU A 91 -5.53 0.18 9.17
CA LEU A 91 -5.17 -0.64 10.33
C LEU A 91 -6.12 -1.85 10.50
N ASP A 92 -7.43 -1.60 10.37
CA ASP A 92 -8.46 -2.63 10.48
C ASP A 92 -8.28 -3.71 9.38
N PHE A 93 -7.84 -3.33 8.18
CA PHE A 93 -7.45 -4.27 7.14
C PHE A 93 -6.31 -5.21 7.62
N TYR A 94 -5.21 -4.69 8.17
CA TYR A 94 -4.12 -5.56 8.66
C TYR A 94 -4.59 -6.48 9.80
N LYS A 95 -5.38 -5.96 10.74
CA LYS A 95 -5.90 -6.72 11.89
C LYS A 95 -6.83 -7.86 11.48
N THR A 96 -7.61 -7.69 10.42
CA THR A 96 -8.65 -8.65 10.01
C THR A 96 -8.22 -9.56 8.87
N PHE A 97 -7.58 -9.02 7.84
CA PHE A 97 -7.29 -9.75 6.61
C PHE A 97 -6.25 -10.85 6.82
N PHE A 98 -5.15 -10.53 7.50
CA PHE A 98 -4.04 -11.46 7.72
C PHE A 98 -4.28 -12.43 8.88
N LYS A 99 -5.26 -12.19 9.75
CA LYS A 99 -5.66 -13.13 10.81
C LYS A 99 -6.03 -14.50 10.24
N ASN A 100 -6.75 -14.52 9.11
CA ASN A 100 -7.23 -15.74 8.46
C ASN A 100 -6.44 -16.08 7.18
N ARG A 101 -5.39 -15.30 6.87
CA ARG A 101 -4.57 -15.43 5.66
C ARG A 101 -3.10 -15.24 6.03
N PRO A 102 -2.49 -16.23 6.70
CA PRO A 102 -1.10 -16.12 7.11
C PRO A 102 -0.19 -16.05 5.88
N ALA A 103 0.84 -15.21 5.97
CA ALA A 103 1.95 -15.17 5.02
C ALA A 103 3.26 -15.31 5.82
N PRO A 104 3.72 -16.53 6.13
CA PRO A 104 4.88 -16.74 7.01
C PRO A 104 6.12 -15.96 6.55
N GLY A 105 6.40 -15.93 5.24
CA GLY A 105 7.51 -15.17 4.65
C GLY A 105 7.39 -13.64 4.77
N ALA A 106 6.21 -13.12 5.08
CA ALA A 106 5.96 -11.69 5.25
C ALA A 106 5.46 -11.32 6.66
N ALA A 107 5.43 -12.27 7.60
CA ALA A 107 4.83 -12.09 8.94
C ALA A 107 5.43 -10.89 9.67
N ARG A 108 6.76 -10.74 9.63
CA ARG A 108 7.46 -9.59 10.23
C ARG A 108 7.03 -8.26 9.61
N SER A 109 6.97 -8.18 8.28
CA SER A 109 6.56 -6.96 7.57
C SER A 109 5.10 -6.59 7.84
N ILE A 110 4.21 -7.58 7.98
CA ILE A 110 2.81 -7.38 8.35
C ILE A 110 2.71 -6.76 9.75
N GLU A 111 3.44 -7.30 10.72
CA GLU A 111 3.44 -6.77 12.10
C GLU A 111 4.02 -5.35 12.15
N GLN A 112 5.14 -5.10 11.49
CA GLN A 112 5.75 -3.77 11.40
C GLN A 112 4.82 -2.74 10.75
N ALA A 113 4.14 -3.12 9.67
CA ALA A 113 3.16 -2.25 9.03
C ALA A 113 1.99 -1.94 9.97
N LYS A 114 1.44 -2.96 10.64
CA LYS A 114 0.35 -2.80 11.60
C LYS A 114 0.72 -1.84 12.73
N GLU A 115 1.88 -2.03 13.37
CA GLU A 115 2.37 -1.17 14.44
C GLU A 115 2.56 0.27 13.98
N ARG A 116 3.14 0.46 12.78
CA ARG A 116 3.38 1.81 12.24
C ARG A 116 2.08 2.52 11.88
N ILE A 117 1.11 1.83 11.27
CA ILE A 117 -0.20 2.44 10.96
C ILE A 117 -0.90 2.82 12.27
N GLU A 118 -0.86 1.97 13.30
CA GLU A 118 -1.43 2.28 14.61
C GLU A 118 -0.79 3.54 15.24
N ALA A 119 0.53 3.65 15.19
CA ALA A 119 1.23 4.86 15.61
C ALA A 119 0.80 6.11 14.81
N ASN A 120 0.68 6.01 13.48
CA ASN A 120 0.26 7.13 12.63
C ASN A 120 -1.19 7.57 12.92
N VAL A 121 -2.10 6.61 13.12
CA VAL A 121 -3.51 6.88 13.48
C VAL A 121 -3.58 7.64 14.80
N LEU A 122 -2.82 7.21 15.82
CA LEU A 122 -2.77 7.87 17.12
C LEU A 122 -2.15 9.26 17.02
N TRP A 123 -1.06 9.40 16.27
CA TRP A 123 -0.38 10.67 16.06
C TRP A 123 -1.28 11.69 15.36
N LEU A 124 -1.94 11.29 14.27
CA LEU A 124 -2.87 12.16 13.55
C LEU A 124 -4.03 12.58 14.45
N LYS A 125 -4.61 11.66 15.23
CA LYS A 125 -5.69 11.98 16.18
C LYS A 125 -5.26 13.00 17.24
N ARG A 126 -4.02 12.89 17.73
CA ARG A 126 -3.46 13.77 18.78
C ARG A 126 -3.12 15.16 18.24
N ASP A 127 -2.42 15.22 17.10
CA ASP A 127 -1.71 16.43 16.68
C ASP A 127 -2.39 17.20 15.54
N ALA A 128 -3.34 16.61 14.81
CA ALA A 128 -3.95 17.24 13.63
C ALA A 128 -4.50 18.65 13.89
N LYS A 129 -5.21 18.86 15.02
CA LYS A 129 -5.78 20.18 15.36
C LYS A 129 -4.70 21.21 15.66
N ALA A 130 -3.62 20.81 16.34
CA ALA A 130 -2.53 21.70 16.69
C ALA A 130 -1.75 22.10 15.43
N LEU A 131 -1.51 21.15 14.53
CA LEU A 131 -0.86 21.38 13.24
C LEU A 131 -1.68 22.28 12.33
N ASP A 132 -3.00 22.04 12.20
CA ASP A 132 -3.90 22.90 11.43
C ASP A 132 -3.86 24.36 11.92
N LYS A 133 -3.92 24.56 13.25
CA LYS A 133 -3.80 25.89 13.84
C LYS A 133 -2.44 26.54 13.57
N PHE A 134 -1.36 25.78 13.66
CA PHE A 134 -0.01 26.27 13.40
C PHE A 134 0.20 26.70 11.95
N LEU A 135 -0.23 25.88 10.99
CA LEU A 135 -0.12 26.17 9.56
C LEU A 135 -0.93 27.41 9.17
N LYS A 136 -2.20 27.51 9.63
CA LYS A 136 -3.05 28.69 9.39
C LYS A 136 -2.46 29.99 9.96
N ARG A 137 -1.72 29.92 11.07
CA ARG A 137 -1.06 31.08 11.68
C ARG A 137 0.20 31.50 10.90
N SER A 138 0.85 30.56 10.22
CA SER A 138 2.17 30.77 9.65
C SER A 138 2.16 31.37 8.23
N ASN A 139 0.98 31.74 7.70
CA ASN A 139 0.80 32.30 6.34
C ASN A 139 1.54 31.50 5.24
N LEU A 140 1.36 30.18 5.26
CA LEU A 140 1.47 29.33 4.07
C LEU A 140 0.09 29.17 3.44
#